data_AF-A0A9P1MZ88-F1
#
_entry.id   AF-A0A9P1MZ88-F1
#
_cell.length_a   1.000
_cell.length_b   1.000
_cell.length_c   1.000
_cell.angle_alpha   90.00
_cell.angle_beta   90.00
_cell.angle_gamma   90.00
#
_symmetry.space_group_name_H-M   'P 1'
#
loop_
_entity.id
_entity.type
_entity.pdbx_description
1 polymer ?
#
loop_
_entity_poly.entity_id
_entity_poly.type
_entity_poly.pdbx_seq_one_letter_code
_entity_poly.pdbx_strand_id
1 'polypeptide(L)'
;MNRFLSIILLCLALALTHAAGDDKTSTEVPKTTITVVCKDDPDTDCASLKSNCNNSKLQKMLKEFCPVTCNLCPGATTTTPPKCADLDAAKCQAWNRNGFCMNTHYSDEDKKRFCAKTCEYC
;
A
#
# COMPACT_ATOMS: atom_id res chain seq x y z
N MET A 1 -28.23 -32.96 -20.16
CA MET A 1 -26.96 -32.80 -19.43
C MET A 1 -26.65 -31.30 -19.40
N ASN A 2 -27.50 -30.51 -18.73
CA ASN A 2 -27.51 -30.26 -17.28
C ASN A 2 -26.15 -29.75 -16.81
N ARG A 3 -26.10 -28.47 -16.42
CA ARG A 3 -25.46 -27.95 -15.19
C ARG A 3 -25.62 -26.43 -14.98
N PHE A 4 -26.12 -25.69 -15.96
CA PHE A 4 -26.24 -24.22 -15.84
C PHE A 4 -27.65 -23.68 -15.52
N LEU A 5 -28.68 -24.54 -15.51
CA LEU A 5 -30.08 -24.11 -15.35
C LEU A 5 -30.69 -24.43 -13.96
N SER A 6 -29.87 -24.71 -12.94
CA SER A 6 -30.34 -25.16 -11.61
C SER A 6 -30.01 -24.23 -10.43
N ILE A 7 -29.30 -23.11 -10.64
CA ILE A 7 -28.89 -22.23 -9.53
C ILE A 7 -29.87 -21.05 -9.35
N ILE A 8 -30.68 -20.75 -10.38
CA ILE A 8 -31.65 -19.64 -10.38
C ILE A 8 -32.96 -20.03 -9.65
N LEU A 9 -33.17 -21.31 -9.32
CA LEU A 9 -34.42 -21.83 -8.76
C LEU A 9 -34.29 -22.30 -7.29
N LEU A 10 -33.59 -21.53 -6.46
CA LEU A 10 -33.47 -21.82 -5.01
C LEU A 10 -33.65 -20.59 -4.10
N CYS A 11 -34.20 -19.48 -4.63
CA CYS A 11 -34.41 -18.23 -3.87
C CYS A 11 -35.81 -18.03 -3.28
N LEU A 12 -36.67 -19.07 -3.19
CA LEU A 12 -38.09 -18.86 -2.83
C LEU A 12 -38.64 -19.62 -1.63
N ALA A 13 -37.81 -20.24 -0.79
CA ALA A 13 -38.31 -20.72 0.50
C ALA A 13 -37.17 -20.78 1.53
N LEU A 14 -37.20 -19.85 2.50
CA LEU A 14 -37.16 -20.11 3.94
C LEU A 14 -36.98 -18.76 4.66
N ALA A 15 -38.08 -18.02 4.77
CA ALA A 15 -38.21 -17.03 5.84
C ALA A 15 -38.67 -17.78 7.09
N LEU A 16 -37.77 -18.06 8.02
CA LEU A 16 -38.05 -18.22 9.46
C LEU A 16 -36.74 -18.43 10.24
N THR A 17 -36.58 -17.58 11.26
CA THR A 17 -35.71 -17.69 12.45
C THR A 17 -34.20 -17.82 12.25
N HIS A 18 -33.50 -16.68 12.33
CA HIS A 18 -32.28 -16.58 13.14
C HIS A 18 -32.22 -15.17 13.75
N ALA A 19 -32.67 -15.05 14.99
CA ALA A 19 -32.28 -13.98 15.90
C ALA A 19 -31.29 -14.57 16.89
N ALA A 20 -30.01 -14.24 16.71
CA ALA A 20 -28.98 -14.27 17.73
C ALA A 20 -27.94 -13.25 17.26
N GLY A 21 -27.75 -12.20 18.06
CA GLY A 21 -26.94 -11.06 17.71
C GLY A 21 -25.46 -11.38 17.68
N ASP A 22 -24.79 -10.81 16.69
CA ASP A 22 -23.44 -10.31 16.83
C ASP A 22 -23.53 -8.81 16.61
N ASP A 23 -23.33 -8.06 17.70
CA ASP A 23 -23.02 -6.64 17.67
C ASP A 23 -21.70 -6.48 16.91
N LYS A 24 -21.80 -6.32 15.59
CA LYS A 24 -20.88 -5.45 14.88
C LYS A 24 -21.63 -4.15 14.68
N THR A 25 -21.56 -3.32 15.71
CA THR A 25 -21.35 -1.90 15.55
C THR A 25 -20.29 -1.70 14.45
N SER A 26 -20.74 -1.70 13.21
CA SER A 26 -20.03 -1.14 12.07
C SER A 26 -20.17 0.36 12.24
N THR A 27 -19.41 0.89 13.18
CA THR A 27 -18.95 2.26 13.10
C THR A 27 -18.25 2.34 11.74
N GLU A 28 -18.95 2.90 10.76
CA GLU A 28 -18.29 3.69 9.73
C GLU A 28 -17.25 4.50 10.49
N VAL A 29 -15.97 4.18 10.33
CA VAL A 29 -14.91 5.05 10.81
C VAL A 29 -15.23 6.38 10.14
N PRO A 30 -15.66 7.41 10.89
CA PRO A 30 -15.85 8.69 10.27
C PRO A 30 -14.51 8.97 9.62
N LYS A 31 -14.54 9.37 8.35
CA LYS A 31 -13.44 10.08 7.70
C LYS A 31 -13.27 11.43 8.42
N THR A 32 -13.04 11.37 9.73
CA THR A 32 -12.43 12.39 10.53
C THR A 32 -11.12 12.62 9.82
N THR A 33 -11.00 13.82 9.28
CA THR A 33 -9.72 14.37 8.89
C THR A 33 -8.89 14.37 10.17
N ILE A 34 -8.22 13.26 10.45
CA ILE A 34 -7.09 13.24 11.35
C ILE A 34 -6.06 14.01 10.56
N THR A 35 -6.03 15.31 10.76
CA THR A 35 -4.84 16.10 10.53
C THR A 35 -3.79 15.42 11.40
N VAL A 36 -3.07 14.44 10.86
CA VAL A 36 -1.95 13.83 11.55
C VAL A 36 -0.95 14.96 11.60
N VAL A 37 -0.98 15.70 12.71
CA VAL A 37 -0.09 16.83 12.92
C VAL A 37 1.30 16.24 12.95
N CYS A 38 2.02 16.39 11.84
CA CYS A 38 3.39 15.96 11.77
C CYS A 38 4.22 16.87 12.67
N LYS A 39 4.66 16.32 13.79
CA LYS A 39 5.53 16.98 14.75
C LYS A 39 6.57 15.97 15.23
N ASP A 40 7.74 16.47 15.59
CA ASP A 40 8.73 15.67 16.30
C ASP A 40 8.26 15.41 17.74
N ASP A 41 8.65 14.25 18.25
CA ASP A 41 8.46 13.83 19.62
C ASP A 41 9.38 14.65 20.53
N PRO A 42 8.84 15.30 21.58
CA PRO A 42 9.61 16.19 22.44
C PRO A 42 10.58 15.44 23.36
N ASP A 43 10.38 14.14 23.60
CA ASP A 43 11.21 13.31 24.46
C ASP A 43 12.36 12.65 23.68
N THR A 44 12.33 12.75 22.35
CA THR A 44 13.34 12.21 21.45
C THR A 44 14.29 13.30 20.98
N ASP A 45 15.60 13.09 21.12
CA ASP A 45 16.61 14.00 20.55
C ASP A 45 16.74 13.82 19.04
N CYS A 46 15.76 14.38 18.33
CA CYS A 46 15.70 14.32 16.88
C CYS A 46 16.87 15.07 16.21
N ALA A 47 17.42 16.10 16.86
CA ALA A 47 18.58 16.83 16.33
C ALA A 47 19.80 15.91 16.19
N SER A 48 20.07 15.08 17.19
CA SER A 48 21.14 14.07 17.15
C SER A 48 20.87 12.94 16.15
N LEU A 49 19.60 12.64 15.89
CA LEU A 49 19.19 11.58 14.95
C LEU A 49 19.13 12.03 13.48
N LYS A 50 19.31 13.33 13.19
CA LYS A 50 19.22 13.88 11.83
C LYS A 50 20.16 13.22 10.82
N SER A 51 21.36 12.85 11.23
CA SER A 51 22.32 12.14 10.37
C SER A 51 21.87 10.71 10.01
N ASN A 52 20.92 10.16 10.77
CA ASN A 52 20.41 8.81 10.63
C ASN A 52 19.10 8.71 9.84
N CYS A 53 18.55 9.82 9.33
CA CYS A 53 17.27 9.83 8.59
C CYS A 53 17.27 8.89 7.36
N ASN A 54 18.44 8.61 6.77
CA ASN A 54 18.59 7.69 5.64
C ASN A 54 18.93 6.25 6.06
N ASN A 55 19.02 5.97 7.37
CA ASN A 55 19.33 4.64 7.86
C ASN A 55 18.07 3.77 7.86
N SER A 56 18.03 2.78 6.98
CA SER A 56 16.90 1.86 6.83
C SER A 56 16.54 1.10 8.10
N LYS A 57 17.48 0.89 9.03
CA LYS A 57 17.20 0.24 10.32
C LYS A 57 16.43 1.16 11.28
N LEU A 58 16.65 2.47 11.18
CA LEU A 58 16.07 3.48 12.06
C LEU A 58 14.84 4.17 11.45
N GLN A 59 14.61 4.01 10.15
CA GLN A 59 13.47 4.57 9.41
C GLN A 59 12.11 4.43 10.10
N LYS A 60 11.80 3.28 10.71
CA LYS A 60 10.53 3.10 11.44
C LYS A 60 10.45 4.00 12.69
N MET A 61 11.50 3.99 13.50
CA MET A 61 11.63 4.81 14.69
C MET A 61 11.63 6.30 14.32
N LEU A 62 12.39 6.71 13.31
CA LEU A 62 12.45 8.11 12.88
C LEU A 62 11.13 8.61 12.28
N LYS A 63 10.35 7.74 11.65
CA LYS A 63 9.01 8.07 11.17
C LYS A 63 8.00 8.28 12.30
N GLU A 64 8.21 7.63 13.44
CA GLU A 64 7.32 7.72 14.59
C GLU A 64 7.68 8.92 15.48
N PHE A 65 8.97 9.07 15.79
CA PHE A 65 9.44 10.05 16.76
C PHE A 65 10.05 11.31 16.14
N CYS A 66 10.62 11.25 14.94
CA CYS A 66 11.26 12.41 14.31
C CYS A 66 10.74 12.70 12.88
N PRO A 67 9.41 12.67 12.64
CA PRO A 67 8.89 12.77 11.29
C PRO A 67 9.08 14.15 10.65
N VAL A 68 9.21 15.24 11.42
CA VAL A 68 9.52 16.56 10.86
C VAL A 68 11.02 16.66 10.59
N THR A 69 11.86 16.36 11.58
CA THR A 69 13.31 16.44 11.43
C THR A 69 13.84 15.58 10.29
N CYS A 70 13.24 14.40 10.08
CA CYS A 70 13.61 13.49 8.99
C CYS A 70 12.76 13.63 7.72
N ASN A 71 11.82 14.58 7.66
CA ASN A 71 10.89 14.77 6.53
C ASN A 71 10.09 13.49 6.19
N LEU A 72 9.64 12.75 7.21
CA LEU A 72 8.88 11.49 7.14
C LEU A 72 7.40 11.66 7.49
N CYS A 73 6.91 12.90 7.58
CA CYS A 73 5.49 13.21 7.81
C CYS A 73 4.55 12.35 6.98
N PRO A 74 3.41 11.87 7.51
CA PRO A 74 2.41 11.20 6.69
C PRO A 74 1.94 12.14 5.56
N GLY A 75 2.11 11.69 4.31
CA GLY A 75 2.00 12.52 3.09
C GLY A 75 3.35 12.75 2.40
N ALA A 76 4.47 12.65 3.14
CA ALA A 76 5.79 12.45 2.58
C ALA A 76 5.94 10.97 2.20
N THR A 77 5.52 10.62 0.99
CA THR A 77 6.05 9.43 0.33
C THR A 77 7.56 9.59 0.31
N THR A 78 8.27 8.74 1.04
CA THR A 78 9.73 8.66 1.00
C THR A 78 10.10 8.15 -0.39
N THR A 79 10.07 9.08 -1.34
CA THR A 79 10.31 8.84 -2.75
C THR A 79 11.82 8.75 -2.86
N THR A 80 12.38 7.59 -2.50
CA THR A 80 13.62 7.20 -3.17
C THR A 80 13.23 7.16 -4.64
N PRO A 81 13.76 8.06 -5.49
CA PRO A 81 13.41 8.04 -6.90
C PRO A 81 13.68 6.62 -7.42
N PRO A 82 12.75 6.00 -8.17
CA PRO A 82 13.06 4.73 -8.80
C PRO A 82 14.33 4.96 -9.63
N LYS A 83 15.41 4.25 -9.25
CA LYS A 83 16.63 4.28 -10.04
C LYS A 83 16.25 3.85 -11.45
N CYS A 84 16.81 4.52 -12.46
CA CYS A 84 16.64 4.09 -13.84
C CYS A 84 17.39 2.77 -14.07
N ALA A 85 16.80 1.68 -13.60
CA ALA A 85 17.35 0.36 -13.60
C ALA A 85 16.21 -0.65 -13.42
N ASP A 86 16.42 -1.84 -13.97
CA ASP A 86 15.61 -2.98 -13.60
C ASP A 86 16.16 -3.57 -12.30
N LEU A 87 15.28 -3.91 -11.37
CA LEU A 87 15.64 -4.56 -10.11
C LEU A 87 16.23 -5.96 -10.37
N ASP A 88 15.71 -6.64 -11.41
CA ASP A 88 16.22 -7.91 -11.92
C ASP A 88 15.93 -7.98 -13.43
N ALA A 89 16.95 -7.77 -14.26
CA ALA A 89 16.80 -7.72 -15.71
C ALA A 89 16.23 -9.02 -16.29
N ALA A 90 16.60 -10.19 -15.76
CA ALA A 90 16.12 -11.47 -16.26
C ALA A 90 14.61 -11.64 -15.99
N LYS A 91 14.16 -11.27 -14.78
CA LYS A 91 12.74 -11.28 -14.43
C LYS A 91 11.96 -10.24 -15.21
N CYS A 92 12.48 -9.03 -15.35
CA CYS A 92 11.82 -7.98 -16.11
C CYS A 92 11.60 -8.37 -17.56
N GLN A 93 12.57 -9.01 -18.20
CA GLN A 93 12.41 -9.57 -19.55
C GLN A 93 11.32 -10.64 -19.61
N ALA A 94 11.28 -11.56 -18.64
CA ALA A 94 10.23 -12.59 -18.57
C ALA A 94 8.84 -11.99 -18.31
N TRP A 95 8.74 -11.02 -17.39
CA TRP A 95 7.48 -10.36 -17.04
C TRP A 95 6.97 -9.47 -18.17
N ASN A 96 7.85 -8.75 -18.86
CA ASN A 96 7.46 -7.96 -20.03
C ASN A 96 6.90 -8.84 -21.15
N ARG A 97 7.52 -10.00 -21.42
CA ARG A 97 6.97 -11.01 -22.35
C ARG A 97 5.59 -11.51 -21.93
N ASN A 98 5.27 -11.50 -20.63
CA ASN A 98 3.96 -11.85 -20.08
C ASN A 98 3.02 -10.64 -19.90
N GLY A 99 3.37 -9.47 -20.44
CA GLY A 99 2.51 -8.28 -20.46
C GLY A 99 2.60 -7.38 -19.23
N PHE A 100 3.60 -7.54 -18.34
CA PHE A 100 3.72 -6.74 -17.11
C PHE A 100 3.65 -5.22 -17.35
N CYS A 101 4.39 -4.71 -18.33
CA CYS A 101 4.43 -3.26 -18.60
C CYS A 101 3.08 -2.70 -19.08
N MET A 102 2.28 -3.50 -19.80
CA MET A 102 0.96 -3.10 -20.31
C MET A 102 -0.19 -3.44 -19.35
N ASN A 103 0.04 -4.29 -18.36
CA ASN A 103 -1.00 -4.75 -17.45
C ASN A 103 -1.46 -3.62 -16.50
N THR A 104 -2.76 -3.34 -16.49
CA THR A 104 -3.38 -2.30 -15.66
C THR A 104 -3.57 -2.71 -14.20
N HIS A 105 -3.34 -3.98 -13.86
CA HIS A 105 -3.34 -4.48 -12.49
C HIS A 105 -2.14 -3.95 -11.68
N TYR A 106 -1.01 -3.69 -12.35
CA TYR A 106 0.17 -3.12 -11.72
C TYR A 106 0.15 -1.60 -11.88
N SER A 107 0.44 -0.88 -10.79
CA SER A 107 0.57 0.57 -10.83
C SER A 107 1.79 1.00 -11.63
N ASP A 108 1.78 2.20 -12.19
CA ASP A 108 2.97 2.77 -12.85
C ASP A 108 4.15 2.90 -11.87
N GLU A 109 3.87 3.17 -10.59
CA GLU A 109 4.87 3.15 -9.52
C GLU A 109 5.54 1.77 -9.39
N ASP A 110 4.77 0.68 -9.39
CA ASP A 110 5.34 -0.68 -9.30
C ASP A 110 6.16 -1.01 -10.54
N LYS A 111 5.67 -0.65 -11.73
CA LYS A 111 6.40 -0.90 -12.98
C LYS A 111 7.72 -0.12 -13.02
N LYS A 112 7.72 1.15 -12.60
CA LYS A 112 8.92 1.97 -12.41
C LYS A 112 9.84 1.40 -11.34
N ARG A 113 9.29 0.86 -10.24
CA ARG A 113 10.08 0.31 -9.14
C ARG A 113 10.80 -0.97 -9.52
N PHE A 114 10.15 -1.84 -10.29
CA PHE A 114 10.69 -3.15 -10.61
C PHE A 114 11.46 -3.19 -11.93
N CYS A 115 10.94 -2.55 -12.98
CA CYS A 115 11.40 -2.73 -14.36
C CYS A 115 11.46 -1.40 -15.12
N ALA A 116 12.03 -0.35 -14.52
CA ALA A 116 12.04 1.01 -15.07
C ALA A 116 12.51 1.07 -16.54
N LYS A 117 13.61 0.37 -16.85
CA LYS A 117 14.19 0.35 -18.20
C LYS A 117 13.41 -0.55 -19.14
N THR A 118 13.11 -1.77 -18.69
CA THR A 118 12.39 -2.73 -19.52
C THR A 118 10.99 -2.23 -19.90
N CYS A 119 10.35 -1.43 -19.04
CA CYS A 119 9.05 -0.81 -19.31
C CYS A 119 9.14 0.65 -19.81
N GLU A 120 10.32 1.12 -20.20
CA GLU A 120 10.52 2.45 -20.84
C GLU A 120 10.01 3.65 -20.02
N TYR A 121 10.06 3.55 -18.69
CA TYR A 121 9.80 4.70 -17.81
C TYR A 121 11.02 5.60 -17.63
N CYS A 122 12.16 5.13 -18.12
CA CYS A 122 13.43 5.77 -18.34
C CYS A 122 14.21 4.92 -19.37
#